data_AF-A0A7R9TM46-F1
#
_entry.id   AF-A0A7R9TM46-F1
#
_cell.length_a   1.000
_cell.length_b   1.000
_cell.length_c   1.000
_cell.angle_alpha   90.00
_cell.angle_beta   90.00
_cell.angle_gamma   90.00
#
_symmetry.space_group_name_H-M   'P 1'
#
loop_
_entity.id
_entity.type
_entity.pdbx_description
1 polymer ?
#
loop_
_entity_poly.entity_id
_entity_poly.type
_entity_poly.pdbx_seq_one_letter_code
_entity_poly.pdbx_strand_id
1 'polypeptide(L)'
;ETHRVHEIATLGRADDATARRLLERCAWHVQPIMRARRWRVATLLEMKPEQRDRVGDNYNRGERVRIKLRNPASDTGWYDLGHVVLVMLHELVHNDIGPHNRAFFKLLDEITAECEDLTARGVGGTGVGFDAPGAKLGHRGGWG
;
A
#
# COMPACT_ATOMS: atom_id res chain seq x y z
N GLU A 1 16.38 -3.88 10.51
CA GLU A 1 15.75 -2.56 10.28
C GLU A 1 14.35 -2.53 10.90
N THR A 2 13.97 -1.42 11.53
CA THR A 2 12.76 -1.29 12.39
C THR A 2 11.55 -0.65 11.73
N HIS A 3 11.71 0.07 10.61
CA HIS A 3 10.67 0.85 9.95
C HIS A 3 10.28 0.21 8.61
N ARG A 4 9.50 -0.86 8.70
CA ARG A 4 9.07 -1.69 7.56
C ARG A 4 7.77 -2.43 7.86
N VAL A 5 7.25 -3.12 6.86
CA VAL A 5 6.30 -4.23 7.05
C VAL A 5 7.08 -5.42 7.60
N HIS A 6 6.65 -6.00 8.73
CA HIS A 6 7.34 -7.12 9.36
C HIS A 6 6.85 -8.49 8.88
N GLU A 7 5.55 -8.62 8.65
CA GLU A 7 4.91 -9.84 8.19
C GLU A 7 3.93 -9.54 7.05
N ILE A 8 3.87 -10.47 6.10
CA ILE A 8 2.91 -10.46 5.00
C ILE A 8 2.09 -11.73 5.03
N ALA A 9 0.76 -11.59 5.08
CA ALA A 9 -0.18 -12.70 5.07
C ALA A 9 -1.26 -12.53 3.99
N THR A 10 -1.78 -13.63 3.50
CA THR A 10 -2.77 -13.68 2.40
C THR A 10 -3.97 -14.53 2.83
N LEU A 11 -5.01 -14.61 2.00
CA LEU A 11 -6.19 -15.42 2.32
C LEU A 11 -6.00 -16.93 2.04
N GLY A 12 -4.88 -17.37 1.49
CA GLY A 12 -4.61 -18.79 1.20
C GLY A 12 -5.50 -19.36 0.08
N ARG A 13 -5.90 -18.52 -0.89
CA ARG A 13 -6.74 -18.93 -2.02
C ARG A 13 -5.91 -19.61 -3.12
N ALA A 14 -6.55 -20.19 -4.13
CA ALA A 14 -5.84 -20.94 -5.19
C ALA A 14 -4.74 -20.12 -5.92
N ASP A 15 -4.93 -18.80 -6.00
CA ASP A 15 -4.04 -17.81 -6.63
C ASP A 15 -3.24 -16.98 -5.60
N ASP A 16 -2.93 -17.58 -4.44
CA ASP A 16 -2.23 -16.96 -3.32
C ASP A 16 -0.90 -16.31 -3.69
N ALA A 17 -0.15 -16.94 -4.60
CA ALA A 17 1.14 -16.44 -5.06
C ALA A 17 1.04 -15.03 -5.68
N THR A 18 -0.06 -14.74 -6.38
CA THR A 18 -0.32 -13.43 -6.97
C THR A 18 -0.62 -12.39 -5.89
N ALA A 19 -1.47 -12.74 -4.91
CA ALA A 19 -1.78 -11.88 -3.78
C ALA A 19 -0.52 -11.55 -2.97
N ARG A 20 0.29 -12.56 -2.65
CA ARG A 20 1.54 -12.41 -1.92
C ARG A 20 2.51 -11.49 -2.66
N ARG A 21 2.69 -11.71 -3.96
CA ARG A 21 3.58 -10.88 -4.79
C ARG A 21 3.12 -9.42 -4.84
N LEU A 22 1.81 -9.15 -4.90
CA LEU A 22 1.29 -7.79 -4.85
C LEU A 22 1.62 -7.11 -3.51
N LEU A 23 1.41 -7.80 -2.38
CA LEU A 23 1.71 -7.25 -1.06
C LEU A 23 3.22 -7.04 -0.85
N GLU A 24 4.07 -7.97 -1.30
CA GLU A 24 5.53 -7.85 -1.23
C GLU A 24 6.03 -6.66 -2.05
N ARG A 25 5.53 -6.48 -3.27
CA ARG A 25 5.87 -5.31 -4.10
C ARG A 25 5.35 -4.02 -3.48
N CYS A 26 4.12 -4.01 -2.96
CA CYS A 26 3.57 -2.85 -2.27
C CYS A 26 4.46 -2.44 -1.08
N ALA A 27 4.84 -3.40 -0.23
CA ALA A 27 5.73 -3.19 0.91
C ALA A 27 7.09 -2.63 0.48
N TRP A 28 7.63 -3.10 -0.65
CA TRP A 28 8.87 -2.60 -1.23
C TRP A 28 8.79 -1.13 -1.63
N HIS A 29 7.70 -0.70 -2.31
CA HIS A 29 7.51 0.69 -2.73
C HIS A 29 7.37 1.65 -1.54
N VAL A 30 6.64 1.25 -0.49
CA VAL A 30 6.37 2.14 0.65
C VAL A 30 7.48 2.13 1.70
N GLN A 31 8.42 1.18 1.66
CA GLN A 31 9.46 1.08 2.70
C GLN A 31 10.30 2.36 2.89
N PRO A 32 10.74 3.08 1.84
CA PRO A 32 11.41 4.37 2.02
C PRO A 32 10.55 5.42 2.74
N ILE A 33 9.26 5.50 2.41
CA ILE A 33 8.29 6.40 3.05
C ILE A 33 8.17 6.07 4.54
N MET A 34 8.08 4.77 4.86
CA MET A 34 8.03 4.29 6.24
C MET A 34 9.29 4.66 7.03
N ARG A 35 10.48 4.51 6.42
CA ARG A 35 11.77 4.88 7.05
C ARG A 35 11.84 6.39 7.35
N ALA A 36 11.43 7.23 6.39
CA ALA A 36 11.46 8.69 6.55
C ALA A 36 10.57 9.17 7.72
N ARG A 37 9.45 8.48 7.97
CA ARG A 37 8.45 8.84 8.99
C ARG A 37 8.50 7.98 10.25
N ARG A 38 9.46 7.05 10.34
CA ARG A 38 9.59 6.08 11.44
C ARG A 38 8.33 5.22 11.64
N TRP A 39 7.58 4.98 10.57
CA TRP A 39 6.42 4.12 10.60
C TRP A 39 6.81 2.65 10.54
N ARG A 40 5.99 1.80 11.15
CA ARG A 40 6.11 0.35 11.10
C ARG A 40 4.75 -0.27 10.89
N VAL A 41 4.72 -1.41 10.24
CA VAL A 41 3.52 -2.25 10.13
C VAL A 41 3.88 -3.64 10.60
N ALA A 42 3.23 -4.15 11.65
CA ALA A 42 3.54 -5.49 12.14
C ALA A 42 3.07 -6.54 11.13
N THR A 43 1.81 -6.48 10.70
CA THR A 43 1.29 -7.38 9.67
C THR A 43 0.54 -6.61 8.58
N LEU A 44 0.98 -6.79 7.32
CA LEU A 44 0.24 -6.40 6.12
C LEU A 44 -0.46 -7.62 5.55
N LEU A 45 -1.78 -7.56 5.31
CA LEU A 45 -2.49 -8.72 4.79
C LEU A 45 -3.59 -8.41 3.77
N GLU A 46 -3.96 -9.43 3.02
CA GLU A 46 -5.07 -9.37 2.07
C GLU A 46 -6.41 -9.18 2.81
N MET A 47 -7.20 -8.21 2.35
CA MET A 47 -8.57 -7.98 2.82
C MET A 47 -9.55 -8.93 2.12
N LYS A 48 -10.49 -9.45 2.92
CA LYS A 48 -11.61 -10.28 2.46
C LYS A 48 -12.49 -9.54 1.43
N PRO A 49 -12.80 -10.14 0.25
CA PRO A 49 -13.66 -9.52 -0.75
C PRO A 49 -15.06 -9.17 -0.25
N GLU A 50 -15.55 -9.89 0.76
CA GLU A 50 -16.88 -9.72 1.34
C GLU A 50 -17.03 -8.37 2.07
N GLN A 51 -15.92 -7.72 2.41
CA GLN A 51 -15.92 -6.41 3.06
C GLN A 51 -16.12 -5.31 2.00
N ARG A 52 -17.36 -4.83 1.88
CA ARG A 52 -17.80 -3.97 0.76
C ARG A 52 -17.61 -2.47 0.99
N ASP A 53 -17.50 -2.05 2.25
CA ASP A 53 -17.51 -0.65 2.68
C ASP A 53 -16.15 0.05 2.54
N ARG A 54 -15.07 -0.70 2.34
CA ARG A 54 -13.71 -0.16 2.26
C ARG A 54 -12.79 -0.98 1.37
N VAL A 55 -11.69 -0.36 0.95
CA VAL A 55 -10.62 -1.00 0.16
C VAL A 55 -9.34 -1.22 0.96
N GLY A 56 -9.21 -0.58 2.12
CA GLY A 56 -8.14 -0.74 3.08
C GLY A 56 -8.60 -0.49 4.51
N ASP A 57 -7.82 -0.93 5.49
CA ASP A 57 -7.90 -0.43 6.86
C ASP A 57 -6.57 -0.55 7.60
N ASN A 58 -6.36 0.37 8.54
CA ASN A 58 -5.26 0.37 9.50
C ASN A 58 -5.81 0.22 10.93
N TYR A 59 -5.47 -0.89 11.57
CA TYR A 59 -5.79 -1.16 12.96
C TYR A 59 -4.60 -0.82 13.86
N ASN A 60 -4.88 -0.09 14.94
CA ASN A 60 -3.91 0.27 15.99
C ASN A 60 -2.61 0.89 15.45
N ARG A 61 -2.72 1.83 14.50
CA ARG A 61 -1.58 2.63 14.00
C ARG A 61 -0.42 1.74 13.52
N GLY A 62 -0.74 0.79 12.66
CA GLY A 62 0.23 -0.12 12.04
C GLY A 62 0.40 -1.45 12.75
N GLU A 63 -0.42 -1.78 13.76
CA GLU A 63 -0.44 -3.15 14.26
C GLU A 63 -0.87 -4.11 13.13
N ARG A 64 -1.91 -3.73 12.39
CA ARG A 64 -2.39 -4.54 11.28
C ARG A 64 -2.96 -3.67 10.17
N VAL A 65 -2.46 -3.83 8.95
CA VAL A 65 -2.98 -3.15 7.77
C VAL A 65 -3.56 -4.19 6.82
N ARG A 66 -4.79 -3.96 6.34
CA ARG A 66 -5.43 -4.83 5.35
C ARG A 66 -5.66 -4.06 4.06
N ILE A 67 -5.43 -4.70 2.92
CA ILE A 67 -5.69 -4.10 1.60
C ILE A 67 -6.44 -5.07 0.71
N LYS A 68 -7.47 -4.58 0.02
CA LYS A 68 -8.22 -5.34 -0.97
C LYS A 68 -7.39 -5.46 -2.25
N LEU A 69 -7.08 -6.70 -2.63
CA LEU A 69 -6.26 -6.99 -3.82
C LEU A 69 -7.09 -7.40 -5.03
N ARG A 70 -8.30 -7.91 -4.79
CA ARG A 70 -9.16 -8.50 -5.81
C ARG A 70 -10.17 -7.50 -6.30
N ASN A 71 -10.26 -7.38 -7.62
CA ASN A 71 -11.23 -6.53 -8.31
C ASN A 71 -12.04 -7.39 -9.28
N PRO A 72 -13.26 -7.83 -8.92
CA PRO A 72 -14.07 -8.66 -9.80
C PRO A 72 -14.53 -7.92 -11.08
N ALA A 73 -14.38 -6.60 -11.15
CA ALA A 73 -14.70 -5.80 -12.32
C ALA A 73 -13.52 -5.63 -13.30
N SER A 74 -12.32 -6.12 -12.98
CA SER A 74 -11.18 -6.11 -13.91
C SER A 74 -11.05 -7.45 -14.64
N ASP A 75 -10.55 -7.41 -15.88
CA ASP A 75 -10.33 -8.62 -16.70
C ASP A 75 -9.36 -9.61 -16.04
N THR A 76 -8.43 -9.10 -15.22
CA THR A 76 -7.45 -9.91 -14.49
C THR A 76 -8.00 -10.47 -13.18
N GLY A 77 -9.08 -9.89 -12.64
CA GLY A 77 -9.59 -10.17 -11.30
C GLY A 77 -8.82 -9.47 -10.17
N TRP A 78 -7.84 -8.62 -10.48
CA TRP A 78 -6.97 -7.94 -9.52
C TRP A 78 -6.98 -6.43 -9.68
N TYR A 79 -6.73 -5.73 -8.58
CA TYR A 79 -6.25 -4.35 -8.63
C TYR A 79 -4.79 -4.35 -9.11
N ASP A 80 -4.42 -3.31 -9.87
CA ASP A 80 -3.02 -3.10 -10.22
C ASP A 80 -2.20 -2.70 -8.97
N LEU A 81 -0.87 -2.87 -9.07
CA LEU A 81 0.04 -2.53 -7.98
C LEU A 81 -0.07 -1.06 -7.57
N GLY A 82 -0.32 -0.17 -8.52
CA GLY A 82 -0.40 1.25 -8.26
C GLY A 82 -1.55 1.61 -7.34
N HIS A 83 -2.73 1.04 -7.61
CA HIS A 83 -3.89 1.15 -6.74
C HIS A 83 -3.58 0.61 -5.32
N VAL A 84 -2.96 -0.57 -5.23
CA VAL A 84 -2.60 -1.19 -3.94
C VAL A 84 -1.62 -0.30 -3.15
N VAL A 85 -0.63 0.31 -3.82
CA VAL A 85 0.32 1.25 -3.19
C VAL A 85 -0.39 2.52 -2.70
N LEU A 86 -1.29 3.10 -3.50
CA LEU A 86 -2.06 4.28 -3.09
C LEU A 86 -2.91 4.01 -1.84
N VAL A 87 -3.58 2.85 -1.79
CA VAL A 87 -4.33 2.43 -0.59
C VAL A 87 -3.37 2.24 0.59
N MET A 88 -2.22 1.60 0.41
CA MET A 88 -1.23 1.45 1.48
C MET A 88 -0.73 2.79 2.03
N LEU A 89 -0.48 3.78 1.17
CA LEU A 89 -0.07 5.12 1.59
C LEU A 89 -1.18 5.80 2.41
N HIS A 90 -2.44 5.71 1.96
CA HIS A 90 -3.60 6.17 2.74
C HIS A 90 -3.62 5.54 4.14
N GLU A 91 -3.51 4.21 4.21
CA GLU A 91 -3.50 3.50 5.48
C GLU A 91 -2.29 3.87 6.35
N LEU A 92 -1.12 4.14 5.78
CA LEU A 92 0.05 4.56 6.54
C LEU A 92 -0.13 5.94 7.20
N VAL A 93 -0.88 6.87 6.58
CA VAL A 93 -1.21 8.17 7.20
C VAL A 93 -1.97 7.97 8.52
N HIS A 94 -2.80 6.93 8.62
CA HIS A 94 -3.51 6.59 9.85
C HIS A 94 -2.60 6.19 11.03
N ASN A 95 -1.29 5.98 10.82
CA ASN A 95 -0.35 5.86 11.93
C ASN A 95 -0.25 7.14 12.77
N ASP A 96 -0.42 8.30 12.14
CA ASP A 96 -0.33 9.61 12.80
C ASP A 96 -1.72 10.27 12.91
N ILE A 97 -2.50 10.27 11.83
CA ILE A 97 -3.74 11.04 11.70
C ILE A 97 -4.94 10.11 11.47
N GLY A 98 -5.80 10.00 12.48
CA GLY A 98 -7.03 9.20 12.40
C GLY A 98 -8.09 9.77 11.45
N PRO A 99 -8.57 11.02 11.62
CA PRO A 99 -9.67 11.55 10.81
C PRO A 99 -9.21 12.00 9.42
N HIS A 100 -10.06 11.81 8.41
CA HIS A 100 -9.88 12.32 7.04
C HIS A 100 -10.12 13.85 6.97
N ASN A 101 -9.24 14.61 7.62
CA ASN A 101 -9.27 16.07 7.65
C ASN A 101 -8.21 16.65 6.70
N ARG A 102 -8.09 17.99 6.68
CA ARG A 102 -7.10 18.68 5.84
C ARG A 102 -5.65 18.22 6.08
N ALA A 103 -5.29 17.91 7.33
CA ALA A 103 -3.93 17.46 7.65
C ALA A 103 -3.67 16.05 7.11
N PHE A 104 -4.67 15.17 7.16
CA PHE A 104 -4.62 13.84 6.55
C PHE A 104 -4.32 13.92 5.05
N PHE A 105 -5.14 14.67 4.30
CA PHE A 105 -4.98 14.76 2.84
C PHE A 105 -3.68 15.47 2.45
N LYS A 106 -3.27 16.50 3.19
CA LYS A 106 -1.98 17.16 2.97
C LYS A 106 -0.81 16.16 3.11
N LEU A 107 -0.81 15.35 4.16
CA LEU A 107 0.24 14.34 4.35
C LEU A 107 0.15 13.25 3.28
N LEU A 108 -1.06 12.81 2.92
CA LEU A 108 -1.25 11.81 1.86
C LEU A 108 -0.69 12.29 0.52
N ASP A 109 -0.97 13.53 0.12
CA ASP A 109 -0.46 14.12 -1.12
C ASP A 109 1.08 14.20 -1.10
N GLU A 110 1.65 14.67 0.02
CA GLU A 110 3.11 14.75 0.21
C GLU A 110 3.79 13.37 0.07
N ILE A 111 3.27 12.34 0.75
CA ILE A 111 3.89 11.01 0.71
C ILE A 111 3.67 10.29 -0.62
N THR A 112 2.56 10.60 -1.31
CA THR A 112 2.25 10.02 -2.62
C THR A 112 3.21 10.55 -3.67
N ALA A 113 3.40 11.86 -3.74
CA ALA A 113 4.37 12.47 -4.63
C ALA A 113 5.81 11.98 -4.36
N GLU A 114 6.19 11.83 -3.08
CA GLU A 114 7.49 11.28 -2.69
C GLU A 114 7.65 9.81 -3.16
N CYS A 115 6.62 8.98 -2.98
CA CYS A 115 6.65 7.58 -3.39
C CYS A 115 6.72 7.42 -4.91
N GLU A 116 6.06 8.29 -5.66
CA GLU A 116 6.11 8.35 -7.12
C GLU A 116 7.50 8.74 -7.63
N ASP A 117 8.14 9.75 -7.05
CA ASP A 117 9.53 10.15 -7.40
C ASP A 117 10.50 8.99 -7.16
N LEU A 118 10.43 8.37 -5.98
CA LEU A 118 11.28 7.24 -5.63
C LEU A 118 11.06 6.06 -6.59
N THR A 119 9.81 5.77 -6.93
CA THR A 119 9.47 4.70 -7.89
C THR A 119 10.03 5.01 -9.28
N ALA A 120 9.91 6.26 -9.77
CA ALA A 120 10.47 6.67 -11.05
C ALA A 120 12.01 6.56 -11.10
N ARG A 121 12.66 6.69 -9.94
CA ARG A 121 14.11 6.54 -9.76
C ARG A 121 14.54 5.09 -9.48
N GLY A 122 13.61 4.14 -9.44
CA GLY A 122 13.89 2.73 -9.11
C GLY A 122 14.27 2.51 -7.65
N VAL A 123 13.97 3.45 -6.76
CA VAL A 123 14.32 3.40 -5.33
C VAL A 123 13.15 2.82 -4.52
N GLY A 124 13.42 1.75 -3.78
CA GLY A 124 12.45 1.10 -2.89
C GLY A 124 13.11 0.37 -1.71
N GLY A 125 12.56 -0.78 -1.33
CA GLY A 125 13.08 -1.65 -0.27
C GLY A 125 14.44 -2.29 -0.58
N THR A 126 15.09 -2.83 0.47
CA THR A 126 16.52 -3.23 0.57
C THR A 126 17.30 -3.30 -0.75
N GLY A 127 17.75 -2.15 -1.28
CA GLY A 127 18.92 -1.98 -2.17
C GLY A 127 18.97 -2.72 -3.51
N VAL A 128 18.00 -3.58 -3.84
CA VAL A 128 17.96 -4.34 -5.10
C VAL A 128 16.73 -3.87 -5.86
N GLY A 129 16.95 -3.12 -6.94
CA GLY A 129 15.91 -2.64 -7.83
C GLY A 129 15.19 -3.83 -8.47
N PHE A 130 13.86 -3.88 -8.33
CA PHE A 130 13.04 -4.73 -9.17
C PHE A 130 12.75 -3.96 -10.45
N ASP A 131 13.38 -4.36 -11.56
CA ASP A 131 13.13 -3.77 -12.87
C ASP A 131 11.68 -4.04 -13.30
N ALA A 132 10.80 -3.08 -13.04
CA ALA A 132 9.48 -3.00 -13.64
C ALA A 132 9.36 -1.65 -14.36
N PRO A 133 8.91 -1.60 -15.62
CA PRO A 133 8.68 -0.35 -16.32
C PRO A 133 7.73 0.54 -15.52
N GLY A 134 8.15 1.76 -15.24
CA GLY A 134 7.39 2.73 -14.44
C GLY A 134 6.03 3.01 -15.06
N ALA A 135 4.98 2.43 -14.49
CA ALA A 135 3.62 2.87 -14.74
C ALA A 135 3.40 4.12 -13.88
N LYS A 136 3.18 5.27 -14.52
CA LYS A 136 2.70 6.48 -13.82
C LYS A 136 1.42 6.12 -13.06
N LEU A 137 1.42 6.33 -11.74
CA LEU A 137 0.22 6.25 -10.94
C LEU A 137 -0.71 7.37 -11.40
N GLY A 138 -1.77 7.02 -12.12
CA GLY A 138 -2.74 7.99 -12.61
C GLY A 138 -3.59 8.50 -11.46
N HIS A 139 -3.41 9.75 -11.05
CA HIS A 139 -4.37 10.45 -10.21
C HIS A 139 -5.71 10.58 -10.94
N ARG A 140 -6.71 9.76 -10.57
CA ARG A 140 -8.12 9.99 -10.90
C ARG A 140 -9.04 9.56 -9.76
N GLY A 141 -9.79 10.52 -9.25
CA GLY A 141 -11.00 10.30 -8.46
C GLY A 141 -10.83 10.58 -6.98
N GLY A 142 -11.50 11.63 -6.51
CA GLY A 142 -11.57 11.97 -5.09
C GLY A 142 -12.15 10.84 -4.26
N TRP A 143 -11.51 10.58 -3.13
CA TRP A 143 -12.02 9.73 -2.07
C TRP A 143 -13.14 10.49 -1.38
N GLY A 144 -14.38 10.22 -1.81
CA GLY A 144 -15.61 10.70 -1.17
C GLY A 144 -16.26 9.59 -0.35
#